data_AF-A0A816JST9-F1
#
_entry.id   AF-A0A816JST9-F1
#
_cell.length_a   1.000
_cell.length_b   1.000
_cell.length_c   1.000
_cell.angle_alpha   90.00
_cell.angle_beta   90.00
_cell.angle_gamma   90.00
#
_symmetry.space_group_name_H-M   'P 1'
#
loop_
_entity.id
_entity.type
_entity.pdbx_description
1 polymer ?
#
loop_
_entity_poly.entity_id
_entity_poly.type
_entity_poly.pdbx_seq_one_letter_code
_entity_poly.pdbx_strand_id
1 'polypeptide(L)'
;GDALALKKRTLVWLDMNSCPVPAGVEPGRVRACIESALEKEMGRRYKVTIFAIGNLEYISSALLEEIFSSGIFLIHAPCGGSSFGSLLCQWYEPAATVMLISCDYSMVNSPLLFGITGSSAFCAYPEDYRAPIFDYNVFAKEFVWKTLLKDNMTTCGEMMMIVNQPPPLCICDICLETFQICGEFITHLKSEEHIEELFGIVPRDPDSD
;
A
#
# COMPACT_ATOMS: atom_id res chain seq x y z
N GLY A 1 -13.84 27.60 -20.05
CA GLY A 1 -14.26 26.51 -20.93
C GLY A 1 -13.67 25.25 -20.37
N ASP A 2 -14.47 24.52 -19.60
CA ASP A 2 -14.07 23.33 -18.84
C ASP A 2 -13.79 22.15 -19.79
N ALA A 3 -12.57 22.11 -20.31
CA ALA A 3 -12.00 20.92 -20.89
C ALA A 3 -11.22 20.19 -19.79
N LEU A 4 -11.89 19.20 -19.17
CA LEU A 4 -11.29 18.08 -18.46
C LEU A 4 -10.14 18.47 -17.50
N ALA A 5 -10.48 19.07 -16.36
CA ALA A 5 -9.61 18.95 -15.18
C ALA A 5 -9.54 17.47 -14.83
N LEU A 6 -8.57 16.77 -15.42
CA LEU A 6 -8.22 15.40 -15.08
C LEU A 6 -8.10 15.36 -13.56
N LYS A 7 -9.05 14.71 -12.87
CA LYS A 7 -8.97 14.54 -11.41
C LYS A 7 -7.71 13.75 -11.16
N LYS A 8 -6.60 14.44 -10.89
CA LYS A 8 -5.34 13.83 -10.51
C LYS A 8 -5.61 13.05 -9.21
N ARG A 9 -5.54 11.73 -9.31
CA ARG A 9 -5.63 10.81 -8.18
C ARG A 9 -4.20 10.45 -7.78
N THR A 10 -4.02 10.15 -6.50
CA THR A 10 -2.78 9.57 -6.01
C THR A 10 -3.06 8.15 -5.54
N LEU A 11 -2.32 7.20 -6.09
CA LEU A 11 -2.35 5.80 -5.65
C LEU A 11 -1.13 5.55 -4.77
N VAL A 12 -1.37 5.05 -3.56
CA VAL A 12 -0.31 4.70 -2.62
C VAL A 12 -0.33 3.20 -2.42
N TRP A 13 0.84 2.59 -2.57
CA TRP A 13 1.02 1.16 -2.39
C TRP A 13 1.99 0.96 -1.23
N LEU A 14 1.43 0.51 -0.11
CA LEU A 14 2.13 0.27 1.14
C LEU A 14 2.38 -1.22 1.30
N ASP A 15 3.64 -1.62 1.19
CA ASP A 15 4.08 -2.96 1.52
C ASP A 15 4.26 -3.08 3.03
N MET A 16 3.32 -3.75 3.68
CA MET A 16 3.28 -3.97 5.12
C MET A 16 4.35 -4.96 5.61
N ASN A 17 4.91 -5.78 4.73
CA ASN A 17 5.96 -6.73 5.09
C ASN A 17 7.29 -6.01 5.33
N SER A 18 7.63 -5.04 4.46
CA SER A 18 8.88 -4.28 4.56
C SER A 18 8.74 -2.95 5.30
N CYS A 19 7.57 -2.32 5.22
CA CYS A 19 7.27 -1.05 5.88
C CYS A 19 6.10 -1.21 6.87
N PRO A 20 6.23 -2.05 7.91
CA PRO A 20 5.17 -2.18 8.91
C PRO A 20 4.94 -0.85 9.64
N VAL A 21 3.77 -0.70 10.25
CA VAL A 21 3.49 0.46 11.11
C VAL A 21 4.47 0.47 12.29
N PRO A 22 5.31 1.51 12.46
CA PRO A 22 6.30 1.54 13.51
C PRO A 22 5.66 1.57 14.91
N ALA A 23 6.36 1.02 15.91
CA ALA A 23 5.91 1.08 17.30
C ALA A 23 5.69 2.53 17.77
N GLY A 24 4.59 2.76 18.50
CA GLY A 24 4.20 4.09 18.97
C GLY A 24 3.49 4.95 17.93
N VAL A 25 3.31 4.46 16.70
CA VAL A 25 2.41 5.06 15.71
C VAL A 25 1.02 4.42 15.87
N GLU A 26 0.00 5.26 16.05
CA GLU A 26 -1.40 4.81 16.00
C GLU A 26 -1.75 4.39 14.56
N PRO A 27 -2.10 3.11 14.30
CA PRO A 27 -2.38 2.61 12.96
C PRO A 27 -3.47 3.41 12.23
N GLY A 28 -4.52 3.83 12.95
CA GLY A 28 -5.58 4.67 12.39
C GLY A 28 -5.12 6.02 11.82
N ARG A 29 -3.93 6.50 12.18
CA ARG A 29 -3.37 7.79 11.70
C ARG A 29 -2.45 7.65 10.49
N VAL A 30 -2.14 6.43 10.05
CA VAL A 30 -1.23 6.17 8.93
C VAL A 30 -1.70 6.85 7.65
N ARG A 31 -2.98 6.73 7.30
CA ARG A 31 -3.56 7.43 6.12
C ARG A 31 -3.30 8.93 6.20
N ALA A 32 -3.66 9.56 7.31
CA ALA A 32 -3.56 11.00 7.46
C ALA A 32 -2.10 11.49 7.37
N CYS A 33 -1.14 10.69 7.85
CA CYS A 33 0.28 11.01 7.76
C CYS A 33 0.76 11.00 6.30
N ILE A 34 0.37 9.96 5.54
CA ILE A 34 0.68 9.83 4.11
C ILE A 34 0.06 10.97 3.31
N GLU A 35 -1.22 11.26 3.53
CA GLU A 35 -1.93 12.35 2.85
C GLU A 35 -1.29 13.72 3.14
N SER A 36 -0.88 13.97 4.39
CA SER A 36 -0.20 15.20 4.77
C SER A 36 1.19 15.33 4.13
N ALA A 37 1.96 14.24 4.04
CA ALA A 37 3.24 14.24 3.35
C ALA A 37 3.09 14.57 1.86
N LEU A 38 2.12 13.93 1.19
CA LEU A 38 1.82 14.18 -0.22
C LEU A 38 1.32 15.61 -0.47
N GLU A 39 0.47 16.15 0.42
CA GLU A 39 0.00 17.54 0.33
C GLU A 39 1.17 18.54 0.40
N LYS A 40 2.14 18.31 1.29
CA LYS A 40 3.34 19.16 1.42
C LYS A 40 4.18 19.17 0.15
N GLU A 41 4.43 18.00 -0.45
CA GLU A 41 5.24 17.91 -1.67
C GLU A 41 4.51 18.42 -2.91
N MET A 42 3.21 18.15 -3.03
CA MET A 42 2.45 18.51 -4.23
C MET A 42 1.82 19.92 -4.15
N GLY A 43 1.94 20.59 -3.00
CA GLY A 43 1.44 21.95 -2.75
C GLY A 43 -0.08 22.08 -2.71
N ARG A 44 -0.83 20.97 -2.74
CA ARG A 44 -2.30 20.94 -2.59
C ARG A 44 -2.79 19.53 -2.26
N ARG A 45 -4.03 19.44 -1.79
CA ARG A 45 -4.72 18.17 -1.51
C ARG A 45 -5.19 17.48 -2.79
N TYR A 46 -4.96 16.18 -2.87
CA TYR A 46 -5.43 15.32 -3.95
C TYR A 46 -6.24 14.15 -3.39
N LYS A 47 -7.00 13.51 -4.27
CA LYS A 47 -7.75 12.31 -3.94
C LYS A 47 -6.76 11.15 -3.79
N VAL A 48 -6.53 10.67 -2.56
CA VAL A 48 -5.58 9.58 -2.26
C VAL A 48 -6.32 8.27 -2.01
N THR A 49 -5.93 7.23 -2.73
CA THR A 49 -6.35 5.85 -2.49
C THR A 49 -5.12 5.06 -2.04
N ILE A 50 -5.23 4.34 -0.92
CA ILE A 50 -4.11 3.65 -0.27
C ILE A 50 -4.44 2.17 -0.20
N PHE A 51 -3.51 1.36 -0.68
CA PHE A 51 -3.53 -0.09 -0.62
C PHE A 51 -2.41 -0.58 0.29
N ALA A 52 -2.76 -1.24 1.39
CA ALA A 52 -1.83 -1.92 2.26
C ALA A 52 -1.78 -3.40 1.87
N ILE A 53 -0.61 -3.87 1.48
CA ILE A 53 -0.39 -5.19 0.88
C ILE A 53 0.65 -5.94 1.68
N GLY A 54 0.46 -7.24 1.87
CA GLY A 54 1.50 -8.11 2.42
C GLY A 54 0.95 -9.46 2.87
N ASN A 55 1.77 -10.20 3.63
CA ASN A 55 1.26 -11.34 4.37
C ASN A 55 0.55 -10.82 5.62
N LEU A 56 -0.76 -10.61 5.49
CA LEU A 56 -1.61 -10.12 6.57
C LEU A 56 -1.97 -11.19 7.62
N GLU A 57 -1.63 -12.47 7.44
CA GLU A 57 -1.91 -13.54 8.43
C GLU A 57 -1.16 -13.31 9.75
N TYR A 58 0.05 -12.73 9.65
CA TYR A 58 0.94 -12.48 10.79
C TYR A 58 0.75 -11.09 11.42
N ILE A 59 -0.22 -10.32 10.93
CA ILE A 59 -0.53 -8.99 11.46
C ILE A 59 -1.69 -9.11 12.45
N SER A 60 -1.56 -8.46 13.62
CA SER A 60 -2.61 -8.52 14.64
C SER A 60 -3.94 -7.97 14.13
N SER A 61 -5.04 -8.62 14.51
CA SER A 61 -6.40 -8.23 14.12
C SER A 61 -6.73 -6.77 14.45
N ALA A 62 -6.35 -6.28 15.63
CA ALA A 62 -6.57 -4.89 16.03
C ALA A 62 -5.88 -3.88 15.09
N LEU A 63 -4.64 -4.16 14.68
CA LEU A 63 -3.91 -3.31 13.72
C LEU A 63 -4.61 -3.28 12.36
N LEU A 64 -5.04 -4.45 11.85
CA LEU A 64 -5.75 -4.53 10.57
C LEU A 64 -7.07 -3.77 10.61
N GLU A 65 -7.85 -3.91 11.68
CA GLU A 65 -9.11 -3.18 11.88
C GLU A 65 -8.90 -1.67 11.94
N GLU A 66 -7.90 -1.20 12.68
CA GLU A 66 -7.58 0.23 12.75
C GLU A 66 -7.16 0.79 11.38
N ILE A 67 -6.27 0.09 10.67
CA ILE A 67 -5.86 0.46 9.30
C ILE A 67 -7.07 0.50 8.36
N PHE A 68 -7.91 -0.54 8.37
CA PHE A 68 -9.10 -0.62 7.54
C PHE A 68 -10.11 0.49 7.86
N SER A 69 -10.35 0.76 9.15
CA SER A 69 -11.27 1.81 9.61
C SER A 69 -10.81 3.22 9.20
N SER A 70 -9.51 3.42 8.99
CA SER A 70 -8.96 4.65 8.44
C SER A 70 -9.24 4.80 6.93
N GLY A 71 -9.90 3.84 6.29
CA GLY A 71 -10.23 3.86 4.87
C GLY A 71 -9.17 3.24 3.97
N ILE A 72 -8.15 2.57 4.51
CA ILE A 72 -7.10 1.90 3.73
C ILE A 72 -7.60 0.53 3.27
N PHE A 73 -7.37 0.20 1.99
CA PHE A 73 -7.67 -1.12 1.45
C PHE A 73 -6.64 -2.13 1.95
N LEU A 74 -7.08 -3.33 2.34
CA LEU A 74 -6.20 -4.42 2.75
C LEU A 74 -6.12 -5.46 1.64
N ILE A 75 -4.92 -5.87 1.27
CA ILE A 75 -4.72 -6.95 0.29
C ILE A 75 -3.76 -7.98 0.89
N HIS A 76 -4.29 -9.17 1.17
CA HIS A 76 -3.48 -10.30 1.56
C HIS A 76 -2.86 -10.93 0.32
N ALA A 77 -1.55 -10.78 0.20
CA ALA A 77 -0.72 -11.27 -0.90
C ALA A 77 0.61 -11.79 -0.30
N PRO A 78 0.62 -13.03 0.23
CA PRO A 78 1.75 -13.56 1.00
C PRO A 78 2.96 -13.92 0.13
N CYS A 79 2.77 -14.11 -1.18
CA CYS A 79 3.82 -14.49 -2.13
C CYS A 79 4.73 -13.32 -2.60
N GLY A 80 4.62 -12.13 -1.99
CA GLY A 80 5.55 -11.02 -2.20
C GLY A 80 5.39 -10.27 -3.54
N GLY A 81 6.52 -9.77 -4.08
CA GLY A 81 6.58 -8.80 -5.18
C GLY A 81 5.95 -9.24 -6.51
N SER A 82 5.80 -10.54 -6.77
CA SER A 82 5.09 -11.05 -7.96
C SER A 82 3.59 -10.71 -7.94
N SER A 83 2.93 -10.83 -6.78
CA SER A 83 1.55 -10.38 -6.57
C SER A 83 1.45 -8.85 -6.54
N PHE A 84 2.45 -8.17 -5.97
CA PHE A 84 2.47 -6.69 -5.97
C PHE A 84 2.51 -6.15 -7.42
N GLY A 85 3.27 -6.78 -8.32
CA GLY A 85 3.37 -6.39 -9.74
C GLY A 85 2.13 -6.65 -10.57
N SER A 86 1.47 -7.78 -10.36
CA SER A 86 0.18 -8.05 -11.01
C SER A 86 -0.90 -7.09 -10.52
N LEU A 87 -0.99 -6.84 -9.21
CA LEU A 87 -1.96 -5.92 -8.61
C LEU A 87 -1.74 -4.46 -9.06
N LEU A 88 -0.48 -4.00 -9.12
CA LEU A 88 -0.13 -2.69 -9.68
C LEU A 88 -0.59 -2.56 -11.12
N CYS A 89 -0.35 -3.57 -11.97
CA CYS A 89 -0.79 -3.55 -13.36
C CYS A 89 -2.31 -3.57 -13.48
N GLN A 90 -3.01 -4.31 -12.62
CA GLN A 90 -4.45 -4.44 -12.65
C GLN A 90 -5.17 -3.14 -12.30
N TRP A 91 -4.65 -2.37 -11.35
CA TRP A 91 -5.30 -1.14 -10.85
C TRP A 91 -4.54 0.14 -11.19
N TYR A 92 -3.63 0.07 -12.17
CA TYR A 92 -2.95 1.24 -12.69
C TYR A 92 -3.92 2.19 -13.42
N GLU A 93 -3.78 3.48 -13.14
CA GLU A 93 -4.46 4.57 -13.86
C GLU A 93 -3.43 5.49 -14.54
N PRO A 94 -3.46 5.66 -15.89
CA PRO A 94 -2.46 6.42 -16.67
C PRO A 94 -2.21 7.89 -16.37
N ALA A 95 -2.93 8.46 -15.40
CA ALA A 95 -2.84 9.86 -15.01
C ALA A 95 -2.67 10.05 -13.50
N ALA A 96 -2.49 8.95 -12.76
CA ALA A 96 -2.33 8.99 -11.32
C ALA A 96 -0.89 9.33 -10.92
N THR A 97 -0.74 10.13 -9.88
CA THR A 97 0.50 10.19 -9.10
C THR A 97 0.63 8.89 -8.33
N VAL A 98 1.84 8.32 -8.26
CA VAL A 98 2.06 7.06 -7.55
C VAL A 98 3.03 7.29 -6.40
N MET A 99 2.73 6.71 -5.23
CA MET A 99 3.67 6.61 -4.12
C MET A 99 3.89 5.14 -3.76
N LEU A 100 5.15 4.71 -3.74
CA LEU A 100 5.53 3.35 -3.36
C LEU A 100 6.23 3.34 -2.00
N ILE A 101 5.67 2.61 -1.03
CA ILE A 101 6.22 2.48 0.31
C ILE A 101 6.66 1.02 0.50
N SER A 102 7.93 0.72 0.27
CA SER A 102 8.49 -0.64 0.34
C SER A 102 10.02 -0.59 0.44
N CYS A 103 10.66 -1.71 0.80
CA CYS A 103 12.08 -1.93 0.52
C CYS A 103 12.33 -2.59 -0.85
N ASP A 104 11.33 -3.25 -1.43
CA ASP A 104 11.46 -3.89 -2.73
C ASP A 104 10.94 -2.98 -3.85
N TYR A 105 11.89 -2.44 -4.61
CA TYR A 105 11.62 -1.64 -5.80
C TYR A 105 12.06 -2.35 -7.08
N SER A 106 12.30 -3.67 -7.04
CA SER A 106 12.60 -4.48 -8.23
C SER A 106 11.57 -4.28 -9.34
N MET A 107 10.34 -3.95 -8.95
CA MET A 107 9.25 -3.66 -9.85
C MET A 107 9.35 -2.30 -10.56
N VAL A 108 10.01 -1.31 -9.97
CA VAL A 108 10.26 0.00 -10.61
C VAL A 108 11.18 -0.16 -11.82
N ASN A 109 12.00 -1.22 -11.84
CA ASN A 109 12.83 -1.60 -12.99
C ASN A 109 12.03 -2.30 -14.10
N SER A 110 10.74 -2.59 -13.89
CA SER A 110 9.87 -3.08 -14.96
C SER A 110 9.62 -1.95 -15.97
N PRO A 111 9.84 -2.16 -17.27
CA PRO A 111 9.49 -1.20 -18.32
C PRO A 111 8.02 -0.77 -18.28
N LEU A 112 7.16 -1.63 -17.72
CA LEU A 112 5.75 -1.33 -17.48
C LEU A 112 5.60 -0.17 -16.49
N LEU A 113 6.37 -0.14 -15.41
CA LEU A 113 6.31 0.91 -14.39
C LEU A 113 6.98 2.22 -14.80
N PHE A 114 8.04 2.17 -15.60
CA PHE A 114 8.65 3.39 -16.17
C PHE A 114 7.68 4.17 -17.06
N GLY A 115 6.79 3.47 -17.79
CA GLY A 115 5.68 4.09 -18.52
C GLY A 115 4.52 4.59 -17.63
N ILE A 116 4.42 4.04 -16.41
CA ILE A 116 3.40 4.37 -15.39
C ILE A 116 3.74 5.66 -14.63
N THR A 117 5.01 5.88 -14.31
CA THR A 117 5.47 6.95 -13.42
C THR A 117 5.90 8.22 -14.15
N GLY A 118 5.12 8.68 -15.13
CA GLY A 118 5.37 9.96 -15.80
C GLY A 118 5.67 11.08 -14.79
N SER A 119 6.95 11.41 -14.63
CA SER A 119 7.57 12.50 -13.87
C SER A 119 7.13 12.78 -12.41
N SER A 120 6.16 12.07 -11.82
CA SER A 120 5.62 12.38 -10.49
C SER A 120 5.33 11.11 -9.68
N ALA A 121 6.38 10.34 -9.42
CA ALA A 121 6.36 9.26 -8.45
C ALA A 121 7.06 9.67 -7.15
N PHE A 122 6.56 9.17 -6.03
CA PHE A 122 7.14 9.32 -4.70
C PHE A 122 7.53 7.95 -4.15
N CYS A 123 8.51 7.89 -3.25
CA CYS A 123 8.78 6.65 -2.55
C CYS A 123 9.11 6.84 -1.07
N ALA A 124 8.82 5.83 -0.26
CA ALA A 124 9.31 5.75 1.11
C ALA A 124 9.85 4.36 1.43
N TYR A 125 10.94 4.28 2.18
CA TYR A 125 11.62 3.02 2.51
C TYR A 125 11.93 2.92 4.01
N PRO A 126 12.19 1.72 4.55
CA PRO A 126 12.51 1.55 5.97
C PRO A 126 13.86 2.20 6.33
N GLU A 127 14.03 2.64 7.57
CA GLU A 127 15.21 3.39 8.05
C GLU A 127 16.53 2.64 7.83
N ASP A 128 16.52 1.32 8.00
CA ASP A 128 17.69 0.45 7.86
C ASP A 128 17.96 0.05 6.39
N TYR A 129 17.13 0.49 5.45
CA TYR A 129 17.31 0.20 4.04
C TYR A 129 18.15 1.27 3.37
N ARG A 130 19.26 0.85 2.77
CA ARG A 130 19.97 1.71 1.81
C ARG A 130 19.07 1.86 0.60
N ALA A 131 18.66 3.11 0.32
CA ALA A 131 17.91 3.44 -0.89
C ALA A 131 18.56 2.73 -2.09
N PRO A 132 17.79 2.00 -2.93
CA PRO A 132 18.35 1.41 -4.12
C PRO A 132 18.93 2.54 -4.96
N ILE A 133 20.14 2.33 -5.48
CA ILE A 133 20.67 3.26 -6.48
C ILE A 133 19.88 2.96 -7.75
N PHE A 134 18.83 3.75 -8.00
CA PHE A 134 18.16 3.72 -9.29
C PHE A 134 19.07 4.43 -10.30
N ASP A 135 19.35 3.80 -11.44
CA ASP A 135 20.11 4.42 -12.53
C ASP A 135 19.38 5.63 -13.17
N TYR A 136 18.14 5.87 -12.76
CA TYR A 136 17.28 6.95 -13.23
C TYR A 136 16.67 7.68 -12.03
N ASN A 137 16.54 9.02 -12.12
CA ASN A 137 15.75 9.81 -11.17
C ASN A 137 14.25 9.53 -11.36
N VAL A 138 13.80 8.32 -11.02
CA VAL A 138 12.41 7.87 -11.19
C VAL A 138 11.47 8.59 -10.23
N PHE A 139 11.95 8.87 -9.01
CA PHE A 139 11.16 9.50 -7.96
C PHE A 139 11.43 11.00 -7.88
N ALA A 140 10.36 11.78 -7.77
CA ALA A 140 10.40 13.21 -7.53
C ALA A 140 10.87 13.53 -6.11
N LYS A 141 10.53 12.68 -5.14
CA LYS A 141 10.95 12.78 -3.74
C LYS A 141 10.94 11.42 -3.06
N GLU A 142 11.90 11.24 -2.18
CA GLU A 142 12.09 10.05 -1.37
C GLU A 142 11.92 10.38 0.12
N PHE A 143 11.46 9.40 0.90
CA PHE A 143 11.25 9.52 2.33
C PHE A 143 11.79 8.30 3.09
N VAL A 144 12.17 8.52 4.35
CA VAL A 144 12.29 7.43 5.32
C VAL A 144 10.91 7.21 5.95
N TRP A 145 10.38 5.99 5.86
CA TRP A 145 9.00 5.65 6.26
C TRP A 145 8.66 6.10 7.68
N LYS A 146 9.51 5.76 8.65
CA LYS A 146 9.32 6.10 10.06
C LYS A 146 9.32 7.61 10.30
N THR A 147 10.23 8.33 9.63
CA THR A 147 10.33 9.79 9.72
C THR A 147 9.13 10.46 9.05
N LEU A 148 8.67 9.95 7.90
CA LEU A 148 7.46 10.41 7.23
C LEU A 148 6.26 10.37 8.18
N LEU A 149 6.04 9.26 8.89
CA LEU A 149 4.93 9.18 9.83
C LEU A 149 5.10 10.19 10.98
N LYS A 150 6.28 10.21 11.61
CA LYS A 150 6.58 11.08 12.75
C LYS A 150 6.41 12.57 12.45
N ASP A 151 6.92 13.03 11.30
CA ASP A 151 6.91 14.44 10.92
C ASP A 151 5.52 14.94 10.51
N ASN A 152 4.59 14.03 10.25
CA ASN A 152 3.23 14.34 9.83
C ASN A 152 2.16 14.07 10.90
N MET A 153 2.51 13.40 12.01
CA MET A 153 1.57 13.11 13.11
C MET A 153 0.88 14.34 13.70
N THR A 154 1.53 15.50 13.80
CA THR A 154 0.94 16.70 14.44
C THR A 154 0.01 17.46 13.51
N THR A 155 0.18 17.32 12.18
CA THR A 155 -0.66 17.95 11.16
C THR A 155 -1.90 17.14 10.80
N CYS A 156 -1.99 15.88 11.24
CA CYS A 156 -3.14 14.99 11.06
C CYS A 156 -4.39 15.34 11.91
N GLY A 157 -4.54 16.61 12.33
CA GLY A 157 -5.55 17.05 13.30
C GLY A 157 -7.01 17.06 12.81
N GLU A 158 -7.23 16.87 11.51
CA GLU A 158 -8.56 16.72 10.94
C GLU A 158 -8.57 15.47 10.08
N MET A 159 -9.29 14.44 10.50
CA MET A 159 -9.60 13.28 9.68
C MET A 159 -10.18 13.82 8.37
N MET A 160 -9.45 13.68 7.25
CA MET A 160 -9.95 14.14 5.98
C MET A 160 -11.27 13.42 5.70
N MET A 161 -12.34 14.19 5.51
CA MET A 161 -13.61 13.61 5.09
C MET A 161 -13.36 12.84 3.80
N ILE A 162 -13.57 11.52 3.85
CA ILE A 162 -13.50 10.63 2.70
C ILE A 162 -14.73 10.92 1.81
N VAL A 163 -14.80 12.12 1.23
CA VAL A 163 -15.93 12.53 0.38
C VAL A 163 -15.67 11.96 -1.01
N ASN A 164 -16.56 11.07 -1.47
CA ASN A 164 -16.54 10.47 -2.81
C ASN A 164 -15.40 9.45 -3.09
N GLN A 165 -14.94 8.69 -2.08
CA GLN A 165 -14.23 7.42 -2.33
C GLN A 165 -15.18 6.24 -2.16
N PRO A 166 -14.97 5.14 -2.90
CA PRO A 166 -15.60 3.88 -2.55
C PRO A 166 -15.15 3.47 -1.14
N PRO A 167 -16.00 2.75 -0.38
CA PRO A 167 -15.58 2.17 0.89
C PRO A 167 -14.37 1.25 0.67
N PRO A 168 -13.44 1.16 1.64
CA PRO A 168 -12.33 0.23 1.55
C PRO A 168 -12.86 -1.20 1.50
N LEU A 169 -12.08 -2.08 0.86
CA LEU A 169 -12.32 -3.52 0.80
C LEU A 169 -11.08 -4.25 1.33
N CYS A 170 -11.30 -5.44 1.86
CA CYS A 170 -10.24 -6.41 2.11
C CYS A 170 -10.26 -7.45 1.00
N ILE A 171 -9.10 -7.81 0.46
CA ILE A 171 -8.97 -8.71 -0.69
C ILE A 171 -7.96 -9.79 -0.34
N CYS A 172 -8.31 -11.04 -0.64
CA CYS A 172 -7.41 -12.18 -0.54
C CYS A 172 -6.98 -12.57 -1.96
N ASP A 173 -5.70 -12.34 -2.30
CA ASP A 173 -5.15 -12.69 -3.61
C ASP A 173 -5.04 -14.21 -3.80
N ILE A 174 -4.92 -14.95 -2.69
CA ILE A 174 -4.83 -16.41 -2.67
C ILE A 174 -6.16 -17.06 -3.06
N CYS A 175 -7.24 -16.66 -2.37
CA CYS A 175 -8.57 -17.24 -2.59
C CYS A 175 -9.38 -16.48 -3.65
N LEU A 176 -8.88 -15.35 -4.16
CA LEU A 176 -9.59 -14.45 -5.08
C LEU A 176 -10.92 -13.91 -4.51
N GLU A 177 -10.97 -13.74 -3.19
CA GLU A 177 -12.16 -13.29 -2.45
C GLU A 177 -12.05 -11.83 -2.02
N THR A 178 -13.20 -11.18 -1.84
CA THR A 178 -13.30 -9.77 -1.43
C THR A 178 -14.31 -9.61 -0.30
N PHE A 179 -13.95 -8.84 0.72
CA PHE A 179 -14.72 -8.64 1.94
C PHE A 179 -14.94 -7.14 2.20
N GLN A 180 -16.17 -6.79 2.56
CA GLN A 180 -16.52 -5.42 2.98
C GLN A 180 -16.30 -5.22 4.48
N ILE A 181 -16.27 -6.30 5.26
CA ILE A 181 -16.14 -6.28 6.71
C ILE A 181 -14.78 -6.88 7.08
N CYS A 182 -13.93 -6.08 7.75
CA CYS A 182 -12.58 -6.52 8.12
C CYS A 182 -12.59 -7.74 9.05
N GLY A 183 -13.56 -7.85 9.96
CA GLY A 183 -13.70 -9.02 10.84
C GLY A 183 -13.97 -10.33 10.08
N GLU A 184 -14.75 -10.29 9.00
CA GLU A 184 -14.99 -11.46 8.13
C GLU A 184 -13.71 -11.85 7.41
N PHE A 185 -12.98 -10.87 6.89
CA PHE A 185 -11.67 -11.09 6.27
C PHE A 185 -10.66 -11.70 7.25
N ILE A 186 -10.56 -11.19 8.47
CA ILE A 186 -9.68 -11.73 9.51
C ILE A 186 -10.06 -13.18 9.88
N THR A 187 -11.37 -13.48 9.87
CA THR A 187 -11.87 -14.84 10.09
C THR A 187 -11.49 -15.75 8.92
N HIS A 188 -11.63 -15.27 7.68
CA HIS A 188 -11.19 -15.95 6.47
C HIS A 188 -9.70 -16.27 6.48
N LEU A 189 -8.83 -15.31 6.83
CA LEU A 189 -7.38 -15.55 6.90
C LEU A 189 -6.98 -16.66 7.91
N LYS A 190 -7.88 -17.03 8.82
CA LYS A 190 -7.67 -18.08 9.83
C LYS A 190 -8.44 -19.37 9.50
N SER A 191 -9.14 -19.43 8.37
CA SER A 191 -9.94 -20.60 8.00
C SER A 191 -9.06 -21.72 7.46
N GLU A 192 -9.51 -22.97 7.64
CA GLU A 192 -8.83 -24.14 7.07
C GLU A 192 -8.80 -24.07 5.54
N GLU A 193 -9.88 -23.59 4.91
CA GLU A 193 -9.98 -23.39 3.46
C GLU A 193 -8.87 -22.47 2.93
N HIS A 194 -8.64 -21.33 3.59
CA HIS A 194 -7.59 -20.40 3.21
C HIS A 194 -6.20 -21.05 3.35
N ILE A 195 -5.98 -21.75 4.46
CA ILE A 195 -4.72 -22.44 4.76
C ILE A 195 -4.44 -23.50 3.68
N GLU A 196 -5.44 -24.29 3.29
CA GLU A 196 -5.30 -25.31 2.23
C GLU A 196 -4.94 -24.71 0.87
N GLU A 197 -5.61 -23.63 0.46
CA GLU A 197 -5.29 -22.91 -0.78
C GLU A 197 -3.86 -22.35 -0.77
N LEU A 198 -3.44 -21.78 0.36
CA LEU A 198 -2.08 -21.28 0.53
C LEU A 198 -1.04 -22.41 0.37
N PHE A 199 -1.29 -23.57 0.98
CA PHE A 199 -0.42 -24.75 0.83
C PHE A 199 -0.42 -25.34 -0.58
N GLY A 200 -1.52 -25.20 -1.34
CA GLY A 200 -1.58 -25.61 -2.74
C GLY A 200 -0.65 -24.81 -3.66
N ILE A 201 -0.31 -23.57 -3.26
CA ILE A 201 0.50 -22.63 -4.04
C ILE A 201 1.99 -22.67 -3.64
N VAL A 202 2.31 -23.01 -2.39
CA VAL A 202 3.71 -23.17 -1.93
C VAL A 202 4.23 -24.56 -2.35
N PRO A 203 5.31 -24.68 -3.15
CA PRO A 203 5.88 -25.97 -3.49
C PRO A 203 6.27 -26.75 -2.24
N ARG A 204 5.92 -28.04 -2.15
CA ARG A 204 6.46 -28.92 -1.11
C ARG A 204 7.99 -28.96 -1.26
N ASP A 205 8.71 -28.64 -0.19
CA ASP A 205 10.13 -28.97 -0.13
C ASP A 205 10.26 -30.50 -0.22
N PRO A 206 11.00 -31.04 -1.21
CA PRO A 206 11.10 -32.49 -1.40
C PRO A 206 11.93 -33.20 -0.32
N ASP A 207 12.50 -32.47 0.64
CA ASP A 207 13.44 -32.99 1.63
C ASP A 207 12.90 -33.01 3.09
N SER A 208 11.59 -32.89 3.29
CA SER A 208 10.98 -33.08 4.61
C SER A 208 10.22 -34.41 4.69
N ASP A 209 10.99 -35.52 4.76
CA ASP A 209 10.59 -36.83 5.30
C ASP A 209 11.74 -37.39 6.16
#